data_AF-A0A1G7J9G2-F1
#
_entry.id   AF-A0A1G7J9G2-F1
#
_cell.length_a   1.000
_cell.length_b   1.000
_cell.length_c   1.000
_cell.angle_alpha   90.00
_cell.angle_beta   90.00
_cell.angle_gamma   90.00
#
_symmetry.space_group_name_H-M   'P 1'
#
loop_
_entity.id
_entity.type
_entity.pdbx_description
1 polymer ?
#
loop_
_entity_poly.entity_id
_entity_poly.type
_entity_poly.pdbx_seq_one_letter_code
_entity_poly.pdbx_strand_id
1 'polypeptide(L)'
;MRGIRSWLVAAAAAAMVVATPGAASATDGFAPLDRPGPALSVPKAQLDAALTCSGPLTGLKKDPVLLVPGTTVTPKPNFSWNYQRAFTAMGIRWCAVTLPFDATGDIQVAAEYVVHSLRTMSRKSGREVDVVGWSQGGMVPRWALRFWPDTRKVVDDLVGLSPSNHGTVLSDVTCRERSCNPAFHQQASRSQFLRALNSGAETFRGIDYTVAYTRLDEVVVPNFGPAPSSALRTGHGRIANIATQDVCPTNTADHFAIGSFDAVGFAIVADALGHPGPAVRTRIPLTTCAQPFQPGVDPATFATDFAGLLAYAGNSDGNAPDVAEEPPLRPYVFARR
;
A
#
# COMPACT_ATOMS: atom_id res chain seq x y z
N MET A 1 -51.91 -30.15 62.20
CA MET A 1 -52.12 -30.22 60.74
C MET A 1 -50.84 -29.68 60.10
N ARG A 2 -49.96 -30.52 59.54
CA ARG A 2 -49.67 -30.60 58.08
C ARG A 2 -49.68 -29.18 57.47
N GLY A 3 -48.59 -28.47 57.20
CA GLY A 3 -47.35 -28.86 56.54
C GLY A 3 -47.51 -28.63 55.03
N ILE A 4 -47.01 -27.50 54.50
CA ILE A 4 -46.60 -27.30 53.09
C ILE A 4 -45.43 -26.30 53.12
N ARG A 5 -44.24 -26.80 52.76
CA ARG A 5 -43.06 -25.99 52.37
C ARG A 5 -43.20 -25.72 50.88
N SER A 6 -43.37 -24.48 50.48
CA SER A 6 -43.38 -24.08 49.06
C SER A 6 -41.94 -23.88 48.59
N TRP A 7 -41.46 -24.79 47.76
CA TRP A 7 -40.20 -24.68 47.04
C TRP A 7 -40.41 -23.77 45.82
N LEU A 8 -39.79 -22.59 45.81
CA LEU A 8 -39.65 -21.77 44.61
C LEU A 8 -38.47 -22.32 43.80
N VAL A 9 -38.77 -23.05 42.73
CA VAL A 9 -37.78 -23.47 41.73
C VAL A 9 -37.49 -22.26 40.84
N ALA A 10 -36.30 -21.67 40.99
CA ALA A 10 -35.79 -20.68 40.06
C ALA A 10 -35.37 -21.39 38.76
N ALA A 11 -36.13 -21.20 37.68
CA ALA A 11 -35.74 -21.66 36.36
C ALA A 11 -34.64 -20.76 35.80
N ALA A 12 -33.40 -21.24 35.80
CA ALA A 12 -32.31 -20.61 35.08
C ALA A 12 -32.49 -20.85 33.57
N ALA A 13 -32.90 -19.82 32.83
CA ALA A 13 -32.90 -19.85 31.37
C ALA A 13 -31.45 -19.73 30.88
N ALA A 14 -30.87 -20.85 30.43
CA ALA A 14 -29.61 -20.84 29.71
C ALA A 14 -29.81 -20.19 28.33
N ALA A 15 -29.33 -18.96 28.16
CA ALA A 15 -29.27 -18.31 26.85
C ALA A 15 -28.17 -19.00 26.02
N MET A 16 -28.57 -19.88 25.10
CA MET A 16 -27.67 -20.36 24.06
C MET A 16 -27.37 -19.21 23.11
N VAL A 17 -26.17 -18.65 23.19
CA VAL A 17 -25.64 -17.76 22.16
C VAL A 17 -25.37 -18.60 20.92
N VAL A 18 -26.32 -18.61 19.99
CA VAL A 18 -26.09 -19.13 18.65
C VAL A 18 -25.15 -18.16 17.96
N ALA A 19 -23.89 -18.54 17.81
CA ALA A 19 -22.95 -17.81 16.97
C ALA A 19 -23.45 -17.86 15.53
N THR A 20 -24.01 -16.76 15.03
CA THR A 20 -24.28 -16.59 13.61
C THR A 20 -22.93 -16.61 12.88
N PRO A 21 -22.73 -17.44 11.85
CA PRO A 21 -21.55 -17.35 11.00
C PRO A 21 -21.51 -15.93 10.43
N GLY A 22 -20.41 -15.21 10.64
CA GLY A 22 -20.21 -13.89 10.06
C GLY A 22 -20.43 -13.98 8.55
N ALA A 23 -21.32 -13.13 8.02
CA ALA A 23 -21.58 -13.06 6.60
C ALA A 23 -20.25 -12.79 5.87
N ALA A 24 -19.73 -13.80 5.17
CA ALA A 24 -18.62 -13.61 4.25
C ALA A 24 -19.10 -12.58 3.23
N SER A 25 -18.43 -11.43 3.16
CA SER A 25 -18.69 -10.43 2.13
C SER A 25 -18.58 -11.13 0.78
N ALA A 26 -19.66 -11.15 0.02
CA ALA A 26 -19.71 -11.84 -1.26
C ALA A 26 -18.60 -11.27 -2.16
N THR A 27 -17.75 -12.11 -2.72
CA THR A 27 -16.65 -11.66 -3.58
C THR A 27 -17.13 -11.31 -4.99
N ASP A 28 -18.42 -11.12 -5.25
CA ASP A 28 -18.99 -10.70 -6.55
C ASP A 28 -18.39 -11.41 -7.78
N GLY A 29 -18.22 -12.73 -7.70
CA GLY A 29 -17.63 -13.53 -8.79
C GLY A 29 -16.10 -13.53 -8.86
N PHE A 30 -15.42 -12.80 -7.97
CA PHE A 30 -13.97 -12.86 -7.77
C PHE A 30 -13.55 -14.05 -6.91
N ALA A 31 -12.30 -14.49 -7.10
CA ALA A 31 -11.71 -15.62 -6.41
C ALA A 31 -11.77 -15.47 -4.88
N PRO A 32 -12.03 -16.55 -4.12
CA PRO A 32 -11.98 -16.53 -2.65
C PRO A 32 -10.64 -15.98 -2.13
N LEU A 33 -10.67 -15.28 -0.99
CA LEU A 33 -9.48 -14.64 -0.42
C LEU A 33 -8.34 -15.63 -0.14
N ASP A 34 -8.64 -16.88 0.21
CA ASP A 34 -7.62 -17.87 0.58
C ASP A 34 -7.25 -18.81 -0.58
N ARG A 35 -7.72 -18.53 -1.81
CA ARG A 35 -7.28 -19.29 -2.98
C ARG A 35 -5.79 -19.02 -3.23
N PRO A 36 -4.93 -20.06 -3.31
CA PRO A 36 -3.53 -19.89 -3.68
C PRO A 36 -3.41 -19.21 -5.05
N GLY A 37 -2.51 -18.23 -5.14
CA GLY A 37 -2.19 -17.57 -6.40
C GLY A 37 -1.50 -18.50 -7.39
N PRO A 38 -1.54 -18.19 -8.70
CA PRO A 38 -0.84 -18.99 -9.70
C PRO A 38 0.69 -18.86 -9.56
N ALA A 39 1.43 -19.66 -10.32
CA ALA A 39 2.83 -19.38 -10.55
C ALA A 39 2.99 -17.99 -11.19
N LEU A 40 4.06 -17.29 -10.85
CA LEU A 40 4.40 -16.01 -11.49
C LEU A 40 4.69 -16.28 -12.97
N SER A 41 4.10 -15.47 -13.84
CA SER A 41 4.25 -15.54 -15.28
C SER A 41 5.53 -14.85 -15.77
N VAL A 42 6.00 -13.84 -15.03
CA VAL A 42 7.26 -13.14 -15.35
C VAL A 42 8.45 -14.06 -15.10
N PRO A 43 9.43 -14.15 -16.03
CA PRO A 43 10.62 -14.96 -15.85
C PRO A 43 11.39 -14.59 -14.57
N LYS A 44 11.80 -15.61 -13.80
CA LYS A 44 12.51 -15.42 -12.54
C LYS A 44 13.73 -14.49 -12.65
N ALA A 45 14.50 -14.58 -13.73
CA ALA A 45 15.67 -13.72 -13.93
C ALA A 45 15.31 -12.22 -14.03
N GLN A 46 14.16 -11.88 -14.62
CA GLN A 46 13.68 -10.50 -14.68
C GLN A 46 13.21 -10.01 -13.30
N LEU A 47 12.52 -10.88 -12.56
CA LEU A 47 12.09 -10.58 -11.19
C LEU A 47 13.28 -10.39 -10.25
N ASP A 48 14.31 -11.23 -10.36
CA ASP A 48 15.54 -11.11 -9.57
C ASP A 48 16.29 -9.81 -9.90
N ALA A 49 16.36 -9.43 -11.19
CA ALA A 49 17.05 -8.22 -11.65
C ALA A 49 16.36 -6.91 -11.23
N ALA A 50 15.06 -6.95 -10.97
CA ALA A 50 14.28 -5.79 -10.58
C ALA A 50 14.44 -5.38 -9.11
N LEU A 51 15.00 -6.25 -8.26
CA LEU A 51 15.14 -6.00 -6.83
C LEU A 51 16.57 -5.56 -6.47
N THR A 52 16.72 -4.33 -6.00
CA THR A 52 18.01 -3.80 -5.51
C THR A 52 17.96 -3.56 -4.01
N CYS A 53 18.97 -3.99 -3.25
CA CYS A 53 19.03 -3.82 -1.79
C CYS A 53 20.26 -3.02 -1.37
N SER A 54 20.16 -2.25 -0.28
CA SER A 54 21.29 -1.48 0.27
C SER A 54 22.37 -2.30 0.96
N GLY A 55 22.22 -3.64 1.00
CA GLY A 55 23.25 -4.57 1.47
C GLY A 55 22.72 -6.00 1.71
N PRO A 56 23.55 -6.89 2.27
CA PRO A 56 23.19 -8.29 2.54
C PRO A 56 22.06 -8.47 3.55
N LEU A 57 20.95 -9.11 3.18
CA LEU A 57 19.77 -9.24 4.05
C LEU A 57 19.96 -10.19 5.25
N THR A 58 21.13 -10.78 5.47
CA THR A 58 21.38 -11.74 6.55
C THR A 58 21.69 -11.03 7.87
N GLY A 59 21.28 -11.65 8.99
CA GLY A 59 21.65 -11.20 10.35
C GLY A 59 20.99 -9.89 10.82
N LEU A 60 19.90 -9.47 10.17
CA LEU A 60 19.19 -8.24 10.51
C LEU A 60 18.53 -8.32 11.90
N LYS A 61 18.46 -7.18 12.59
CA LYS A 61 17.79 -7.03 13.89
C LYS A 61 16.38 -6.46 13.79
N LYS A 62 16.07 -5.84 12.66
CA LYS A 62 14.78 -5.28 12.31
C LYS A 62 14.38 -5.80 10.94
N ASP A 63 13.10 -5.69 10.64
CA ASP A 63 12.54 -6.15 9.39
C ASP A 63 13.06 -5.25 8.25
N PRO A 64 13.46 -5.82 7.11
CA PRO A 64 13.90 -5.03 5.97
C PRO A 64 12.70 -4.35 5.29
N VAL A 65 12.90 -3.13 4.81
CA VAL A 65 11.84 -2.36 4.14
C VAL A 65 11.91 -2.53 2.62
N LEU A 66 10.78 -2.86 1.99
CA LEU A 66 10.61 -2.83 0.53
C LEU A 66 10.01 -1.48 0.11
N LEU A 67 10.76 -0.71 -0.66
CA LEU A 67 10.33 0.52 -1.31
C LEU A 67 9.68 0.21 -2.66
N VAL A 68 8.44 0.65 -2.86
CA VAL A 68 7.66 0.42 -4.08
C VAL A 68 7.30 1.77 -4.74
N PRO A 69 7.76 2.02 -5.99
CA PRO A 69 7.64 3.33 -6.61
C PRO A 69 6.21 3.62 -7.10
N GLY A 70 5.93 4.90 -7.34
CA GLY A 70 4.68 5.37 -7.95
C GLY A 70 4.63 5.16 -9.46
N THR A 71 3.48 5.49 -10.06
CA THR A 71 3.30 5.51 -11.53
C THR A 71 4.32 6.47 -12.17
N THR A 72 4.81 6.16 -13.37
CA THR A 72 5.74 6.98 -14.17
C THR A 72 7.16 7.13 -13.61
N VAL A 73 7.53 6.37 -12.57
CA VAL A 73 8.86 6.49 -11.95
C VAL A 73 9.48 5.14 -11.63
N THR A 74 10.80 5.08 -11.68
CA THR A 74 11.59 3.99 -11.08
C THR A 74 11.99 4.36 -9.65
N PRO A 75 12.53 3.42 -8.85
CA PRO A 75 12.94 3.72 -7.48
C PRO A 75 13.99 4.82 -7.34
N LYS A 76 14.82 5.04 -8.37
CA LYS A 76 15.89 6.04 -8.31
C LYS A 76 15.33 7.48 -8.20
N PRO A 77 14.62 8.03 -9.21
CA PRO A 77 14.04 9.37 -9.10
C PRO A 77 13.05 9.50 -7.94
N ASN A 78 12.36 8.39 -7.57
CA ASN A 78 11.40 8.41 -6.48
C ASN A 78 12.05 8.50 -5.09
N PHE A 79 13.05 7.66 -4.80
CA PHE A 79 13.50 7.41 -3.42
C PHE A 79 14.98 7.67 -3.14
N SER A 80 15.86 7.75 -4.15
CA SER A 80 17.31 7.73 -3.90
C SER A 80 17.86 8.95 -3.17
N TRP A 81 17.17 10.09 -3.28
CA TRP A 81 17.55 11.36 -2.68
C TRP A 81 16.80 11.66 -1.37
N ASN A 82 15.93 10.74 -0.93
CA ASN A 82 15.03 10.95 0.20
C ASN A 82 14.95 9.69 1.11
N TYR A 83 13.92 8.84 1.03
CA TYR A 83 13.71 7.63 1.83
C TYR A 83 14.93 6.67 1.86
N GLN A 84 15.60 6.45 0.73
CA GLN A 84 16.80 5.58 0.73
C GLN A 84 17.94 6.16 1.57
N ARG A 85 18.15 7.49 1.51
CA ARG A 85 19.14 8.18 2.35
C ARG A 85 18.72 8.13 3.82
N ALA A 86 17.46 8.44 4.12
CA ALA A 86 16.93 8.44 5.48
C ALA A 86 17.06 7.04 6.13
N PHE A 87 16.59 6.00 5.45
CA PHE A 87 16.69 4.62 5.95
C PHE A 87 18.14 4.16 6.10
N THR A 88 19.03 4.52 5.17
CA THR A 88 20.46 4.23 5.32
C THR A 88 21.06 4.91 6.56
N ALA A 89 20.77 6.20 6.78
CA ALA A 89 21.23 6.94 7.95
C ALA A 89 20.66 6.40 9.26
N MET A 90 19.43 5.86 9.24
CA MET A 90 18.78 5.21 10.39
C MET A 90 19.23 3.76 10.61
N GLY A 91 20.10 3.21 9.76
CA GLY A 91 20.53 1.81 9.82
C GLY A 91 19.42 0.80 9.45
N ILE A 92 18.35 1.27 8.79
CA ILE A 92 17.26 0.42 8.27
C ILE A 92 17.72 -0.19 6.95
N ARG A 93 17.68 -1.52 6.87
CA ARG A 93 17.97 -2.22 5.62
C ARG A 93 16.78 -2.09 4.70
N TRP A 94 16.99 -1.53 3.51
CA TRP A 94 15.95 -1.39 2.50
C TRP A 94 16.33 -2.12 1.21
N CYS A 95 15.30 -2.56 0.50
CA CYS A 95 15.35 -2.88 -0.91
C CYS A 95 14.34 -2.02 -1.66
N ALA A 96 14.54 -1.86 -2.95
CA ALA A 96 13.59 -1.19 -3.82
C ALA A 96 13.34 -2.04 -5.06
N VAL A 97 12.07 -2.11 -5.47
CA VAL A 97 11.65 -2.89 -6.65
C VAL A 97 11.39 -1.96 -7.83
N THR A 98 12.07 -2.22 -8.94
CA THR A 98 11.78 -1.57 -10.22
C THR A 98 10.61 -2.27 -10.89
N LEU A 99 9.46 -1.60 -10.95
CA LEU A 99 8.28 -2.12 -11.65
C LEU A 99 8.45 -1.95 -13.17
N PRO A 100 7.87 -2.86 -13.98
CA PRO A 100 8.00 -2.80 -15.42
C PRO A 100 7.37 -1.52 -15.98
N PHE A 101 7.97 -1.01 -17.06
CA PHE A 101 7.52 0.19 -17.76
C PHE A 101 7.38 1.43 -16.86
N ASP A 102 8.31 1.64 -15.94
CA ASP A 102 8.26 2.71 -14.94
C ASP A 102 6.89 2.77 -14.22
N ALA A 103 6.37 1.59 -13.90
CA ALA A 103 5.06 1.38 -13.29
C ALA A 103 3.85 1.86 -14.13
N THR A 104 3.95 1.95 -15.46
CA THR A 104 2.80 2.32 -16.32
C THR A 104 2.15 1.15 -17.06
N GLY A 105 2.76 -0.04 -16.99
CA GLY A 105 2.22 -1.28 -17.55
C GLY A 105 1.06 -1.87 -16.73
N ASP A 106 0.62 -3.08 -17.09
CA ASP A 106 -0.44 -3.81 -16.38
C ASP A 106 -0.04 -4.05 -14.91
N ILE A 107 -0.77 -3.47 -13.97
CA ILE A 107 -0.50 -3.52 -12.53
C ILE A 107 -0.57 -4.98 -12.01
N GLN A 108 -1.32 -5.85 -12.68
CA GLN A 108 -1.37 -7.28 -12.35
C GLN A 108 -0.01 -7.96 -12.57
N VAL A 109 0.76 -7.49 -13.57
CA VAL A 109 2.14 -7.93 -13.83
C VAL A 109 3.09 -7.27 -12.82
N ALA A 110 2.93 -5.97 -12.56
CA ALA A 110 3.73 -5.26 -11.55
C ALA A 110 3.63 -5.92 -10.16
N ALA A 111 2.46 -6.44 -9.80
CA ALA A 111 2.27 -7.17 -8.55
C ALA A 111 3.09 -8.47 -8.47
N GLU A 112 3.43 -9.12 -9.59
CA GLU A 112 4.32 -10.29 -9.58
C GLU A 112 5.74 -9.94 -9.12
N TYR A 113 6.21 -8.74 -9.45
CA TYR A 113 7.49 -8.19 -8.96
C TYR A 113 7.44 -7.95 -7.45
N VAL A 114 6.32 -7.47 -6.93
CA VAL A 114 6.14 -7.31 -5.48
C VAL A 114 6.07 -8.66 -4.77
N VAL A 115 5.28 -9.62 -5.28
CA VAL A 115 5.21 -11.00 -4.73
C VAL A 115 6.60 -11.63 -4.68
N HIS A 116 7.37 -11.52 -5.77
CA HIS A 116 8.72 -12.04 -5.81
C HIS A 116 9.62 -11.35 -4.77
N SER A 117 9.56 -10.01 -4.70
CA SER A 117 10.40 -9.22 -3.79
C SER A 117 10.15 -9.57 -2.33
N LEU A 118 8.88 -9.64 -1.91
CA LEU A 118 8.49 -10.04 -0.56
C LEU A 118 9.03 -11.43 -0.20
N ARG A 119 8.77 -12.41 -1.07
CA ARG A 119 9.25 -13.78 -0.87
C ARG A 119 10.78 -13.85 -0.82
N THR A 120 11.48 -13.11 -1.68
CA THR A 120 12.95 -13.10 -1.72
C THR A 120 13.56 -12.42 -0.51
N MET A 121 13.02 -11.28 -0.09
CA MET A 121 13.48 -10.56 1.09
C MET A 121 13.27 -11.38 2.34
N SER A 122 12.05 -11.88 2.58
CA SER A 122 11.75 -12.69 3.76
C SER A 122 12.58 -13.95 3.85
N ARG A 123 12.76 -14.69 2.74
CA ARG A 123 13.64 -15.88 2.74
C ARG A 123 15.09 -15.55 3.06
N LYS A 124 15.62 -14.44 2.54
CA LYS A 124 17.04 -14.06 2.74
C LYS A 124 17.28 -13.46 4.12
N SER A 125 16.29 -12.77 4.70
CA SER A 125 16.40 -12.17 6.03
C SER A 125 16.03 -13.13 7.16
N GLY A 126 15.16 -14.11 6.89
CA GLY A 126 14.51 -14.90 7.94
C GLY A 126 13.54 -14.07 8.78
N ARG A 127 13.03 -12.96 8.22
CA ARG A 127 12.13 -11.99 8.88
C ARG A 127 10.90 -11.74 8.01
N GLU A 128 9.90 -11.06 8.57
CA GLU A 128 8.86 -10.43 7.77
C GLU A 128 9.46 -9.20 7.05
N VAL A 129 8.66 -8.53 6.23
CA VAL A 129 9.08 -7.43 5.36
C VAL A 129 8.11 -6.29 5.56
N ASP A 130 8.64 -5.12 5.89
CA ASP A 130 7.85 -3.90 5.89
C ASP A 130 7.78 -3.36 4.46
N VAL A 131 6.64 -2.81 4.07
CA VAL A 131 6.46 -2.23 2.74
C VAL A 131 6.17 -0.75 2.87
N VAL A 132 6.92 0.08 2.16
CA VAL A 132 6.64 1.51 2.02
C VAL A 132 6.46 1.81 0.54
N GLY A 133 5.27 2.24 0.16
CA GLY A 133 4.93 2.53 -1.22
C GLY A 133 4.33 3.91 -1.40
N TRP A 134 4.63 4.56 -2.52
CA TRP A 134 4.04 5.85 -2.87
C TRP A 134 3.07 5.71 -4.05
N SER A 135 1.95 6.42 -4.03
CA SER A 135 0.99 6.46 -5.13
C SER A 135 0.53 5.04 -5.50
N GLN A 136 0.61 4.64 -6.76
CA GLN A 136 0.39 3.26 -7.19
C GLN A 136 1.18 2.24 -6.36
N GLY A 137 2.44 2.52 -6.00
CA GLY A 137 3.28 1.64 -5.20
C GLY A 137 2.77 1.40 -3.78
N GLY A 138 1.97 2.30 -3.22
CA GLY A 138 1.27 2.07 -1.96
C GLY A 138 0.02 1.18 -2.09
N MET A 139 -0.45 0.95 -3.32
CA MET A 139 -1.61 0.11 -3.65
C MET A 139 -1.19 -1.27 -4.21
N VAL A 140 -0.21 -1.35 -5.12
CA VAL A 140 0.20 -2.61 -5.79
C VAL A 140 0.47 -3.76 -4.80
N PRO A 141 1.12 -3.55 -3.63
CA PRO A 141 1.34 -4.62 -2.67
C PRO A 141 0.04 -5.27 -2.18
N ARG A 142 -1.08 -4.53 -2.14
CA ARG A 142 -2.39 -5.11 -1.79
C ARG A 142 -2.87 -6.12 -2.83
N TRP A 143 -2.51 -5.96 -4.11
CA TRP A 143 -2.80 -6.97 -5.14
C TRP A 143 -2.05 -8.28 -4.87
N ALA A 144 -0.78 -8.18 -4.46
CA ALA A 144 0.01 -9.34 -4.02
C ALA A 144 -0.67 -10.04 -2.83
N LEU A 145 -1.06 -9.30 -1.79
CA LEU A 145 -1.75 -9.85 -0.62
C LEU A 145 -3.12 -10.45 -0.96
N ARG A 146 -3.84 -9.87 -1.93
CA ARG A 146 -5.17 -10.30 -2.34
C ARG A 146 -5.17 -11.59 -3.15
N PHE A 147 -4.20 -11.77 -4.05
CA PHE A 147 -4.18 -12.88 -5.01
C PHE A 147 -3.05 -13.90 -4.80
N TRP A 148 -2.08 -13.62 -3.92
CA TRP A 148 -1.07 -14.58 -3.43
C TRP A 148 -1.09 -14.62 -1.91
N PRO A 149 -2.03 -15.36 -1.28
CA PRO A 149 -2.24 -15.33 0.17
C PRO A 149 -1.02 -15.73 1.00
N ASP A 150 -0.06 -16.45 0.43
CA ASP A 150 1.20 -16.80 1.10
C ASP A 150 2.04 -15.56 1.44
N THR A 151 1.90 -14.47 0.68
CA THR A 151 2.58 -13.20 0.95
C THR A 151 2.13 -12.54 2.25
N ARG A 152 0.93 -12.87 2.76
CA ARG A 152 0.41 -12.32 4.02
C ARG A 152 1.19 -12.76 5.26
N LYS A 153 1.99 -13.82 5.15
CA LYS A 153 2.81 -14.39 6.24
C LYS A 153 4.21 -13.80 6.32
N VAL A 154 4.55 -12.91 5.40
CA VAL A 154 5.89 -12.36 5.24
C VAL A 154 5.87 -10.84 5.18
N VAL A 155 4.75 -10.22 5.50
CA VAL A 155 4.57 -8.76 5.56
C VAL A 155 4.13 -8.42 6.97
N ASP A 156 4.85 -7.52 7.63
CA ASP A 156 4.50 -7.01 8.96
C ASP A 156 3.72 -5.70 8.80
N ASP A 157 4.37 -4.66 8.24
CA ASP A 157 3.73 -3.40 7.88
C ASP A 157 3.51 -3.20 6.36
N LEU A 158 2.39 -2.58 6.00
CA LEU A 158 2.17 -1.94 4.71
C LEU A 158 1.82 -0.47 4.92
N VAL A 159 2.78 0.39 4.59
CA VAL A 159 2.67 1.85 4.65
C VAL A 159 2.52 2.45 3.27
N GLY A 160 1.39 3.09 2.99
CA GLY A 160 1.12 3.81 1.76
C GLY A 160 1.22 5.33 1.96
N LEU A 161 1.99 6.00 1.10
CA LEU A 161 2.05 7.46 0.95
C LEU A 161 1.16 7.87 -0.24
N SER A 162 0.04 8.52 0.03
CA SER A 162 -1.01 8.85 -0.94
C SER A 162 -1.36 7.69 -1.91
N PRO A 163 -1.64 6.48 -1.41
CA PRO A 163 -1.91 5.33 -2.27
C PRO A 163 -3.20 5.50 -3.07
N SER A 164 -3.25 5.00 -4.30
CA SER A 164 -4.46 5.02 -5.15
C SER A 164 -5.43 3.87 -4.84
N ASN A 165 -5.68 3.58 -3.55
CA ASN A 165 -6.44 2.42 -3.08
C ASN A 165 -7.87 2.29 -3.64
N HIS A 166 -8.50 3.42 -3.96
CA HIS A 166 -9.80 3.49 -4.65
C HIS A 166 -9.72 4.31 -5.95
N GLY A 167 -8.51 4.40 -6.52
CA GLY A 167 -8.25 5.06 -7.79
C GLY A 167 -8.30 6.57 -7.72
N THR A 168 -8.52 7.19 -8.87
CA THR A 168 -8.66 8.63 -8.99
C THR A 168 -9.63 8.99 -10.09
N VAL A 169 -10.48 9.98 -9.81
CA VAL A 169 -11.40 10.53 -10.82
C VAL A 169 -10.65 11.29 -11.91
N LEU A 170 -9.39 11.68 -11.67
CA LEU A 170 -8.52 12.27 -12.69
C LEU A 170 -8.26 11.27 -13.82
N SER A 171 -8.02 9.99 -13.50
CA SER A 171 -7.84 8.92 -14.48
C SER A 171 -9.13 8.62 -15.24
N ASP A 172 -10.30 8.75 -14.59
CA ASP A 172 -11.60 8.61 -15.26
C ASP A 172 -11.73 9.59 -16.42
N VAL A 173 -11.25 10.83 -16.26
CA VAL A 173 -11.29 11.85 -17.33
C VAL A 173 -10.16 11.63 -18.34
N THR A 174 -8.95 11.39 -17.84
CA THR A 174 -7.73 11.27 -18.65
C THR A 174 -7.82 10.14 -19.69
N CYS A 175 -8.51 9.04 -19.34
CA CYS A 175 -8.54 7.82 -20.15
C CYS A 175 -9.90 7.51 -20.79
N ARG A 176 -10.88 8.42 -20.65
CA ARG A 176 -12.21 8.26 -21.26
C ARG A 176 -12.22 8.52 -22.76
N GLU A 177 -11.50 9.55 -23.21
CA GLU A 177 -11.59 10.05 -24.59
C GLU A 177 -10.32 9.80 -25.42
N ARG A 178 -9.31 9.13 -24.82
CA ARG A 178 -8.03 8.84 -25.47
C ARG A 178 -7.41 7.57 -24.92
N SER A 179 -6.54 6.95 -25.72
CA SER A 179 -5.67 5.90 -25.23
C SER A 179 -4.78 6.41 -24.09
N CYS A 180 -4.51 5.54 -23.13
CA CYS A 180 -3.73 5.80 -21.92
C CYS A 180 -2.85 4.58 -21.62
N ASN A 181 -1.78 4.75 -20.84
CA ASN A 181 -1.02 3.59 -20.38
C ASN A 181 -1.92 2.67 -19.52
N PRO A 182 -1.73 1.35 -19.58
CA PRO A 182 -2.46 0.35 -18.81
C PRO A 182 -2.74 0.71 -17.34
N ALA A 183 -1.72 1.19 -16.62
CA ALA A 183 -1.85 1.53 -15.21
C ALA A 183 -2.77 2.72 -14.94
N PHE A 184 -2.90 3.68 -15.87
CA PHE A 184 -3.81 4.81 -15.69
C PHE A 184 -5.27 4.35 -15.78
N HIS A 185 -5.59 3.48 -16.75
CA HIS A 185 -6.91 2.83 -16.83
C HIS A 185 -7.22 2.03 -15.56
N GLN A 186 -6.27 1.25 -15.06
CA GLN A 186 -6.48 0.44 -13.84
C GLN A 186 -6.61 1.29 -12.57
N GLN A 187 -6.08 2.51 -12.55
CA GLN A 187 -6.25 3.47 -11.45
C GLN A 187 -7.47 4.39 -11.61
N ALA A 188 -8.25 4.29 -12.70
CA ALA A 188 -9.54 4.96 -12.82
C ALA A 188 -10.49 4.48 -11.70
N SER A 189 -11.22 5.39 -11.05
CA SER A 189 -11.99 5.12 -9.83
C SER A 189 -13.04 4.01 -9.96
N ARG A 190 -13.44 3.68 -11.20
CA ARG A 190 -14.43 2.64 -11.54
C ARG A 190 -13.84 1.44 -12.28
N SER A 191 -12.52 1.31 -12.35
CA SER A 191 -11.82 0.25 -13.08
C SER A 191 -12.22 -1.16 -12.60
N GLN A 192 -12.19 -2.14 -13.50
CA GLN A 192 -12.37 -3.55 -13.18
C GLN A 192 -11.30 -4.01 -12.19
N PHE A 193 -10.08 -3.52 -12.35
CA PHE A 193 -8.94 -3.74 -11.48
C PHE A 193 -9.24 -3.34 -10.05
N LEU A 194 -9.71 -2.12 -9.77
CA LEU A 194 -10.00 -1.70 -8.39
C LEU A 194 -11.18 -2.44 -7.78
N ARG A 195 -12.18 -2.82 -8.60
CA ARG A 195 -13.26 -3.69 -8.12
C ARG A 195 -12.73 -5.07 -7.72
N ALA A 196 -11.82 -5.65 -8.49
CA ALA A 196 -11.16 -6.90 -8.15
C ALA A 196 -10.25 -6.77 -6.92
N LEU A 197 -9.42 -5.72 -6.84
CA LEU A 197 -8.50 -5.46 -5.73
C LEU A 197 -9.24 -5.34 -4.40
N ASN A 198 -10.32 -4.55 -4.38
CA ASN A 198 -11.10 -4.27 -3.17
C ASN A 198 -12.18 -5.33 -2.89
N SER A 199 -12.24 -6.41 -3.69
CA SER A 199 -13.22 -7.48 -3.49
C SER A 199 -12.96 -8.31 -2.23
N GLY A 200 -14.01 -8.51 -1.43
CA GLY A 200 -13.98 -9.30 -0.20
C GLY A 200 -13.38 -8.56 1.00
N ALA A 201 -12.13 -8.11 0.90
CA ALA A 201 -11.44 -7.39 1.96
C ALA A 201 -10.30 -6.52 1.40
N GLU A 202 -10.13 -5.32 1.95
CA GLU A 202 -9.01 -4.45 1.60
C GLU A 202 -7.72 -4.76 2.38
N THR A 203 -7.86 -5.34 3.58
CA THR A 203 -6.78 -5.62 4.53
C THR A 203 -6.87 -7.02 5.14
N PHE A 204 -5.74 -7.57 5.57
CA PHE A 204 -5.62 -8.93 6.07
C PHE A 204 -5.08 -8.98 7.50
N ARG A 205 -5.62 -9.91 8.30
CA ARG A 205 -5.21 -10.12 9.68
C ARG A 205 -3.73 -10.48 9.78
N GLY A 206 -3.06 -9.91 10.77
CA GLY A 206 -1.63 -10.10 11.02
C GLY A 206 -0.75 -9.04 10.38
N ILE A 207 -1.31 -8.16 9.56
CA ILE A 207 -0.61 -7.06 8.89
C ILE A 207 -1.11 -5.73 9.44
N ASP A 208 -0.18 -4.82 9.67
CA ASP A 208 -0.42 -3.44 10.06
C ASP A 208 -0.45 -2.53 8.83
N TYR A 209 -1.54 -1.77 8.69
CA TYR A 209 -1.76 -0.90 7.54
C TYR A 209 -1.76 0.55 7.98
N THR A 210 -0.83 1.31 7.42
CA THR A 210 -0.77 2.76 7.61
C THR A 210 -0.94 3.45 6.27
N VAL A 211 -1.91 4.35 6.17
CA VAL A 211 -2.08 5.24 5.01
C VAL A 211 -1.81 6.66 5.48
N ALA A 212 -0.69 7.22 5.05
CA ALA A 212 -0.46 8.65 5.09
C ALA A 212 -0.99 9.25 3.77
N TYR A 213 -1.85 10.25 3.84
CA TYR A 213 -2.37 10.92 2.64
C TYR A 213 -2.47 12.43 2.89
N THR A 214 -2.63 13.22 1.83
CA THR A 214 -2.84 14.67 1.96
C THR A 214 -4.19 15.08 1.38
N ARG A 215 -4.87 16.01 2.05
CA ARG A 215 -6.14 16.59 1.54
C ARG A 215 -5.93 17.47 0.31
N LEU A 216 -4.68 17.86 0.04
CA LEU A 216 -4.28 18.70 -1.09
C LEU A 216 -3.76 17.89 -2.29
N ASP A 217 -3.92 16.57 -2.25
CA ASP A 217 -3.48 15.69 -3.32
C ASP A 217 -4.20 16.05 -4.61
N GLU A 218 -3.42 16.34 -5.65
CA GLU A 218 -3.85 16.77 -6.97
C GLU A 218 -3.92 15.62 -7.98
N VAL A 219 -3.41 14.43 -7.61
CA VAL A 219 -3.33 13.26 -8.49
C VAL A 219 -4.33 12.19 -8.05
N VAL A 220 -4.32 11.80 -6.78
CA VAL A 220 -5.25 10.84 -6.19
C VAL A 220 -6.41 11.60 -5.56
N VAL A 221 -7.47 11.76 -6.34
CA VAL A 221 -8.63 12.56 -5.96
C VAL A 221 -9.94 11.77 -6.04
N PRO A 222 -10.91 12.05 -5.14
CA PRO A 222 -10.83 12.99 -4.02
C PRO A 222 -10.08 12.40 -2.81
N ASN A 223 -9.24 13.21 -2.16
CA ASN A 223 -8.59 12.87 -0.89
C ASN A 223 -9.06 13.76 0.28
N PHE A 224 -10.23 14.37 0.10
CA PHE A 224 -10.95 15.14 1.13
C PHE A 224 -12.31 14.49 1.43
N GLY A 225 -12.94 14.95 2.51
CA GLY A 225 -14.26 14.48 2.92
C GLY A 225 -14.23 13.13 3.66
N PRO A 226 -15.41 12.49 3.81
CA PRO A 226 -15.58 11.34 4.71
C PRO A 226 -15.00 10.03 4.16
N ALA A 227 -14.71 9.95 2.85
CA ALA A 227 -14.17 8.76 2.20
C ALA A 227 -13.04 9.14 1.23
N PRO A 228 -11.86 9.55 1.74
CA PRO A 228 -10.68 9.82 0.91
C PRO A 228 -10.35 8.59 0.07
N SER A 229 -9.97 8.77 -1.19
CA SER A 229 -9.67 7.67 -2.11
C SER A 229 -8.53 6.79 -1.59
N SER A 230 -7.53 7.41 -0.96
CA SER A 230 -6.40 6.67 -0.39
C SER A 230 -6.75 5.80 0.82
N ALA A 231 -7.82 6.11 1.56
CA ALA A 231 -8.13 5.43 2.81
C ALA A 231 -8.50 3.96 2.59
N LEU A 232 -8.02 3.09 3.49
CA LEU A 232 -8.46 1.69 3.60
C LEU A 232 -9.67 1.59 4.53
N ARG A 233 -10.63 0.73 4.21
CA ARG A 233 -11.95 0.72 4.86
C ARG A 233 -12.38 -0.65 5.38
N THR A 234 -11.95 -1.74 4.76
CA THR A 234 -12.46 -3.09 5.06
C THR A 234 -11.37 -4.10 5.35
N GLY A 235 -11.78 -5.26 5.88
CA GLY A 235 -10.90 -6.38 6.18
C GLY A 235 -10.58 -6.53 7.66
N HIS A 236 -9.57 -7.35 7.94
CA HIS A 236 -9.22 -7.78 9.31
C HIS A 236 -7.79 -7.40 9.72
N GLY A 237 -7.11 -6.57 8.93
CA GLY A 237 -5.86 -5.92 9.33
C GLY A 237 -6.13 -4.76 10.29
N ARG A 238 -5.09 -4.31 11.00
CA ARG A 238 -5.19 -3.07 11.81
C ARG A 238 -4.91 -1.89 10.88
N ILE A 239 -5.78 -0.89 10.89
CA ILE A 239 -5.74 0.22 9.92
C ILE A 239 -5.56 1.55 10.65
N ALA A 240 -4.61 2.36 10.19
CA ALA A 240 -4.53 3.78 10.47
C ALA A 240 -4.55 4.58 9.16
N ASN A 241 -5.58 5.41 8.97
CA ASN A 241 -5.62 6.38 7.87
C ASN A 241 -5.39 7.77 8.46
N ILE A 242 -4.28 8.42 8.11
CA ILE A 242 -3.82 9.67 8.72
C ILE A 242 -3.60 10.70 7.61
N ALA A 243 -4.39 11.78 7.59
CA ALA A 243 -4.06 12.91 6.73
C ALA A 243 -2.84 13.65 7.32
N THR A 244 -1.94 14.17 6.48
CA THR A 244 -0.84 15.02 6.96
C THR A 244 -1.38 16.22 7.75
N GLN A 245 -2.53 16.74 7.35
CA GLN A 245 -3.23 17.83 8.05
C GLN A 245 -3.82 17.43 9.41
N ASP A 246 -3.98 16.13 9.70
CA ASP A 246 -4.37 15.70 11.05
C ASP A 246 -3.19 15.80 12.01
N VAL A 247 -1.99 15.45 11.57
CA VAL A 247 -0.77 15.69 12.37
C VAL A 247 -0.47 17.18 12.45
N CYS A 248 -0.54 17.86 11.31
CA CYS A 248 -0.09 19.23 11.15
C CYS A 248 -1.09 20.05 10.32
N PRO A 249 -2.03 20.80 10.94
CA PRO A 249 -3.13 21.46 10.22
C PRO A 249 -2.73 22.39 9.07
N THR A 250 -1.52 22.95 9.11
CA THR A 250 -0.97 23.85 8.08
C THR A 250 -0.08 23.14 7.07
N ASN A 251 0.04 21.81 7.10
CA ASN A 251 0.85 21.07 6.15
C ASN A 251 0.29 21.21 4.73
N THR A 252 1.15 21.64 3.81
CA THR A 252 0.80 21.93 2.41
C THR A 252 1.32 20.89 1.43
N ALA A 253 1.68 19.69 1.89
CA ALA A 253 2.20 18.66 1.00
C ALA A 253 1.16 18.29 -0.07
N ASP A 254 1.58 18.28 -1.31
CA ASP A 254 0.86 17.74 -2.47
C ASP A 254 1.20 16.26 -2.68
N HIS A 255 0.76 15.66 -3.80
CA HIS A 255 0.99 14.26 -4.11
C HIS A 255 2.48 13.89 -4.17
N PHE A 256 3.32 14.76 -4.73
CA PHE A 256 4.75 14.51 -4.89
C PHE A 256 5.52 14.81 -3.61
N ALA A 257 5.13 15.85 -2.88
CA ALA A 257 5.74 16.23 -1.61
C ALA A 257 5.62 15.11 -0.57
N ILE A 258 4.41 14.57 -0.36
CA ILE A 258 4.19 13.48 0.61
C ILE A 258 4.99 12.21 0.26
N GLY A 259 5.15 11.93 -1.03
CA GLY A 259 5.90 10.79 -1.54
C GLY A 259 7.42 10.93 -1.52
N SER A 260 7.95 12.10 -1.16
CA SER A 260 9.37 12.41 -1.30
C SER A 260 9.95 13.13 -0.09
N PHE A 261 9.64 14.42 0.09
CA PHE A 261 10.35 15.31 0.99
C PHE A 261 9.56 15.73 2.23
N ASP A 262 8.25 15.52 2.28
CA ASP A 262 7.41 15.99 3.39
C ASP A 262 7.79 15.34 4.73
N ALA A 263 8.10 16.17 5.73
CA ALA A 263 8.51 15.72 7.06
C ALA A 263 7.38 14.99 7.80
N VAL A 264 6.12 15.39 7.60
CA VAL A 264 4.97 14.79 8.28
C VAL A 264 4.67 13.40 7.72
N GLY A 265 4.65 13.25 6.39
CA GLY A 265 4.52 11.97 5.71
C GLY A 265 5.61 10.98 6.15
N PHE A 266 6.87 11.43 6.19
CA PHE A 266 7.96 10.62 6.70
C PHE A 266 7.79 10.24 8.18
N ALA A 267 7.34 11.16 9.04
CA ALA A 267 7.14 10.85 10.45
C ALA A 267 6.03 9.81 10.67
N ILE A 268 4.99 9.80 9.82
CA ILE A 268 3.97 8.73 9.83
C ILE A 268 4.60 7.39 9.45
N VAL A 269 5.46 7.36 8.42
CA VAL A 269 6.20 6.14 8.02
C VAL A 269 7.10 5.66 9.15
N ALA A 270 7.91 6.55 9.73
CA ALA A 270 8.84 6.22 10.80
C ALA A 270 8.11 5.73 12.06
N ASP A 271 6.92 6.26 12.36
CA ASP A 271 6.12 5.81 13.49
C ASP A 271 5.54 4.40 13.28
N ALA A 272 5.05 4.09 12.07
CA ALA A 272 4.60 2.74 11.72
C ALA A 272 5.74 1.72 11.86
N LEU A 273 6.87 1.94 11.16
CA LEU A 273 8.02 1.03 11.17
C LEU A 273 8.75 0.95 12.52
N GLY A 274 8.47 1.88 13.43
CA GLY A 274 9.14 2.02 14.71
C GLY A 274 8.43 1.33 15.87
N HIS A 275 7.17 0.91 15.69
CA HIS A 275 6.31 0.46 16.80
C HIS A 275 5.44 -0.73 16.40
N PRO A 276 4.98 -1.54 17.37
CA PRO A 276 3.93 -2.52 17.12
C PRO A 276 2.60 -1.84 16.74
N GLY A 277 1.92 -2.38 15.73
CA GLY A 277 0.68 -1.79 15.23
C GLY A 277 0.94 -0.71 14.18
N PRO A 278 -0.11 -0.24 13.48
CA PRO A 278 0.03 0.84 12.52
C PRO A 278 0.41 2.15 13.22
N ALA A 279 0.74 3.17 12.42
CA ALA A 279 1.09 4.47 12.96
C ALA A 279 -0.03 5.05 13.84
N VAL A 280 0.37 5.73 14.91
CA VAL A 280 -0.52 6.45 15.81
C VAL A 280 -0.15 7.91 15.75
N ARG A 281 -1.06 8.70 15.18
CA ARG A 281 -0.94 10.15 15.02
C ARG A 281 -0.39 10.86 16.27
N THR A 282 -0.89 10.51 17.46
CA THR A 282 -0.51 11.19 18.72
C THR A 282 0.90 10.89 19.21
N ARG A 283 1.60 9.91 18.63
CA ARG A 283 3.03 9.67 18.88
C ARG A 283 3.94 10.62 18.10
N ILE A 284 3.42 11.21 17.02
CA ILE A 284 4.18 12.10 16.15
C ILE A 284 4.29 13.48 16.81
N PRO A 285 5.51 13.98 17.10
CA PRO A 285 5.67 15.28 17.75
C PRO A 285 5.18 16.43 16.87
N LEU A 286 4.50 17.42 17.46
CA LEU A 286 4.10 18.63 16.75
C LEU A 286 5.30 19.44 16.23
N THR A 287 6.50 19.24 16.79
CA THR A 287 7.74 19.83 16.27
C THR A 287 8.08 19.35 14.86
N THR A 288 7.54 18.22 14.41
CA THR A 288 7.63 17.76 13.01
C THR A 288 7.02 18.79 12.05
N CYS A 289 5.99 19.53 12.46
CA CYS A 289 5.40 20.61 11.65
C CYS A 289 6.39 21.71 11.26
N ALA A 290 7.45 21.91 12.06
CA ALA A 290 8.43 22.94 11.82
C ALA A 290 9.59 22.47 10.93
N GLN A 291 9.63 21.19 10.58
CA GLN A 291 10.69 20.62 9.74
C GLN A 291 10.35 20.86 8.27
N PRO A 292 11.24 21.52 7.50
CA PRO A 292 10.99 21.80 6.09
C PRO A 292 11.05 20.53 5.24
N PHE A 293 11.85 19.55 5.66
CA PHE A 293 12.07 18.31 4.94
C PHE A 293 12.18 17.12 5.88
N GLN A 294 11.90 15.94 5.36
CA GLN A 294 12.26 14.69 5.99
C GLN A 294 13.79 14.47 6.00
N PRO A 295 14.33 13.65 6.93
CA PRO A 295 15.77 13.62 7.25
C PRO A 295 16.72 13.19 6.12
N GLY A 296 16.22 12.50 5.10
CA GLY A 296 17.02 12.02 3.97
C GLY A 296 17.24 13.05 2.87
N VAL A 297 16.50 14.16 2.88
CA VAL A 297 16.61 15.24 1.88
C VAL A 297 17.80 16.12 2.20
N ASP A 298 18.63 16.38 1.20
CA ASP A 298 19.70 17.38 1.30
C ASP A 298 19.16 18.75 0.86
N PRO A 299 19.08 19.75 1.76
CA PRO A 299 18.59 21.08 1.41
C PRO A 299 19.37 21.76 0.29
N ALA A 300 20.66 21.42 0.10
CA ALA A 300 21.50 22.02 -0.92
C ALA A 300 21.19 21.49 -2.33
N THR A 301 20.72 20.25 -2.46
CA THR A 301 20.36 19.63 -3.75
C THR A 301 18.87 19.52 -3.99
N PHE A 302 18.04 19.82 -2.98
CA PHE A 302 16.59 19.67 -3.00
C PHE A 302 15.92 20.18 -4.29
N ALA A 303 16.22 21.42 -4.70
CA ALA A 303 15.58 22.01 -5.88
C ALA A 303 15.84 21.19 -7.15
N THR A 304 17.08 20.70 -7.33
CA THR A 304 17.48 19.87 -8.46
C THR A 304 16.88 18.48 -8.37
N ASP A 305 16.91 17.86 -7.18
CA ASP A 305 16.39 16.51 -6.96
C ASP A 305 14.87 16.45 -7.19
N PHE A 306 14.14 17.43 -6.64
CA PHE A 306 12.69 17.52 -6.80
C PHE A 306 12.29 17.86 -8.24
N ALA A 307 12.99 18.80 -8.90
CA ALA A 307 12.79 19.07 -10.32
C ALA A 307 13.06 17.83 -11.18
N GLY A 308 14.08 17.03 -10.82
CA GLY A 308 14.40 15.76 -11.48
C GLY A 308 13.28 14.73 -11.33
N LEU A 309 12.68 14.60 -10.15
CA LEU A 309 11.50 13.76 -9.93
C LEU A 309 10.33 14.19 -10.82
N LEU A 310 9.98 15.49 -10.81
CA LEU A 310 8.87 16.00 -11.62
C LEU A 310 9.11 15.84 -13.12
N ALA A 311 10.32 16.12 -13.60
CA ALA A 311 10.68 15.96 -15.00
C ALA A 311 10.60 14.49 -15.44
N TYR A 312 11.10 13.56 -14.62
CA TYR A 312 11.03 12.13 -14.92
C TYR A 312 9.58 11.64 -14.93
N ALA A 313 8.78 12.01 -13.92
CA ALA A 313 7.37 11.60 -13.85
C ALA A 313 6.55 12.15 -15.03
N GLY A 314 6.84 13.38 -15.48
CA GLY A 314 6.16 13.99 -16.62
C GLY A 314 6.55 13.39 -17.99
N ASN A 315 7.74 12.81 -18.12
CA ASN A 315 8.25 12.24 -19.36
C ASN A 315 9.13 11.01 -19.09
N SER A 316 8.52 9.94 -18.60
CA SER A 316 9.22 8.69 -18.30
C SER A 316 9.73 8.01 -19.58
N ASP A 317 11.01 7.63 -19.57
CA ASP A 317 11.68 6.93 -20.66
C ASP A 317 11.12 5.51 -20.91
N GLY A 318 10.51 4.92 -19.88
CA GLY A 318 10.07 3.53 -19.85
C GLY A 318 8.58 3.32 -20.07
N ASN A 319 7.80 4.35 -20.39
CA ASN A 319 6.34 4.23 -20.46
C ASN A 319 5.85 3.07 -21.35
N ALA A 320 4.86 2.33 -20.85
CA ALA A 320 4.18 1.31 -21.63
C ALA A 320 3.43 1.96 -22.80
N PRO A 321 3.21 1.27 -23.93
CA PRO A 321 2.36 1.81 -24.99
C PRO A 321 0.96 2.13 -24.48
N ASP A 322 0.37 3.22 -24.98
CA ASP A 322 -1.02 3.57 -24.69
C ASP A 322 -1.98 2.53 -25.28
N VAL A 323 -3.02 2.21 -24.53
CA VAL A 323 -4.10 1.31 -24.92
C VAL A 323 -5.44 2.02 -24.82
N ALA A 324 -6.39 1.64 -25.68
CA ALA A 324 -7.71 2.27 -25.74
C ALA A 324 -8.58 1.94 -24.52
N GLU A 325 -8.35 0.78 -23.91
CA GLU A 325 -9.20 0.25 -22.84
C GLU A 325 -8.36 -0.33 -21.69
N GLU A 326 -8.99 -0.46 -20.53
CA GLU A 326 -8.40 -1.15 -19.39
C GLU A 326 -7.97 -2.57 -19.76
N PRO A 327 -6.73 -3.00 -19.43
CA PRO A 327 -6.31 -4.38 -19.63
C PRO A 327 -7.28 -5.37 -18.95
N PRO A 328 -7.59 -6.50 -19.61
CA PRO A 328 -8.46 -7.50 -19.02
C PRO A 328 -7.88 -8.07 -17.72
N LEU A 329 -8.75 -8.35 -16.77
CA LEU A 329 -8.38 -9.05 -15.54
C LEU A 329 -7.85 -10.46 -15.87
N ARG A 330 -6.78 -10.86 -15.17
CA ARG A 330 -6.18 -12.19 -15.34
C ARG A 330 -7.17 -13.28 -14.92
N PRO A 331 -7.13 -14.47 -15.53
CA PRO A 331 -8.06 -15.55 -15.21
C PRO A 331 -8.11 -15.95 -13.72
N TYR A 332 -6.98 -15.84 -13.00
CA TYR A 332 -6.91 -16.18 -11.58
C TYR A 332 -7.76 -15.27 -10.68
N VAL A 333 -8.17 -14.10 -11.18
CA VAL A 333 -8.97 -13.11 -10.46
C VAL A 333 -10.41 -13.60 -10.24
N PHE A 334 -10.92 -14.47 -11.10
CA PHE A 334 -12.31 -14.92 -11.08
C PHE A 334 -12.53 -16.22 -10.30
N ALA A 335 -13.70 -16.39 -9.70
CA ALA A 335 -14.08 -17.57 -8.92
C ALA A 335 -14.20 -18.84 -9.78
N ARG A 336 -14.62 -18.72 -11.04
CA ARG A 336 -14.74 -19.82 -12.00
C ARG A 336 -13.64 -19.67 -13.06
N ARG A 337 -12.96 -20.76 -13.38
CA ARG A 337 -11.99 -20.83 -14.48
C ARG A 337 -12.71 -21.02 -15.80
#